data_AF-W0VFF7-F1
#
_entry.id   AF-W0VFF7-F1
#
_cell.length_a   1.000
_cell.length_b   1.000
_cell.length_c   1.000
_cell.angle_alpha   90.00
_cell.angle_beta   90.00
_cell.angle_gamma   90.00
#
_symmetry.space_group_name_H-M   'P 1'
#
loop_
_entity.id
_entity.type
_entity.pdbx_description
1 polymer ?
#
loop_
_entity_poly.entity_id
_entity_poly.type
_entity_poly.pdbx_seq_one_letter_code
_entity_poly.pdbx_strand_id
1 'polypeptide(L)'
;MEYVAKSALKGLTKGAIPFVKGLQATPPLPIALGMAVAEGMSDEAASESAEQALDAQGTNSATASPPPSDDDKDKDLSKEDRKSIRSLEKQIEKHEQKLADFKNNPSVRPGMEDQPKEVIEAQRATRIRHLETEIRTFQNNIDKIRGGQ
;
A
#
# COMPACT_ATOMS: atom_id res chain seq x y z
N MET A 1 8.83 -57.44 17.38
CA MET A 1 10.19 -56.88 17.44
C MET A 1 10.08 -55.39 17.20
N GLU A 2 10.29 -54.62 18.28
CA GLU A 2 10.45 -53.17 18.25
C GLU A 2 11.67 -52.78 17.42
N TYR A 3 11.61 -51.64 16.72
CA TYR A 3 12.73 -50.70 16.68
C TYR A 3 12.15 -49.28 16.51
N VAL A 4 11.97 -48.60 17.65
CA VAL A 4 11.64 -47.17 17.72
C VAL A 4 12.95 -46.39 17.63
N ALA A 5 13.20 -45.73 16.51
CA ALA A 5 14.32 -44.80 16.38
C ALA A 5 13.97 -43.46 17.06
N LYS A 6 14.32 -43.33 18.34
CA LYS A 6 14.36 -42.05 19.07
C LYS A 6 15.69 -41.35 18.77
N SER A 7 15.71 -40.49 17.77
CA SER A 7 16.85 -39.57 17.55
C SER A 7 16.55 -38.24 18.24
N ALA A 8 17.21 -38.05 19.37
CA ALA A 8 17.25 -36.81 20.13
C ALA A 8 18.12 -35.77 19.40
N LEU A 9 17.51 -34.70 18.89
CA LEU A 9 18.24 -33.49 18.49
C LEU A 9 18.25 -32.51 19.66
N LYS A 10 19.41 -32.50 20.29
CA LYS A 10 19.81 -31.80 21.49
C LYS A 10 20.26 -30.38 21.11
N GLY A 11 19.66 -29.37 21.76
CA GLY A 11 20.29 -28.08 22.02
C GLY A 11 20.53 -27.14 20.83
N LEU A 12 19.55 -26.28 20.52
CA LEU A 12 19.83 -25.00 19.88
C LEU A 12 20.03 -23.96 20.99
N THR A 13 21.28 -23.73 21.36
CA THR A 13 21.69 -22.68 22.30
C THR A 13 21.27 -21.33 21.74
N LYS A 14 20.51 -20.56 22.54
CA LYS A 14 20.13 -19.18 22.27
C LYS A 14 21.40 -18.33 22.13
N GLY A 15 21.81 -18.08 20.89
CA GLY A 15 22.87 -17.12 20.58
C GLY A 15 22.42 -15.74 21.00
N ALA A 16 23.02 -15.20 22.05
CA ALA A 16 22.90 -13.80 22.42
C ALA A 16 23.48 -12.95 21.29
N ILE A 17 22.63 -12.19 20.61
CA ILE A 17 23.06 -11.20 19.62
C ILE A 17 23.79 -10.09 20.40
N PRO A 18 25.07 -9.81 20.13
CA PRO A 18 25.75 -8.69 20.76
C PRO A 18 25.10 -7.38 20.30
N PHE A 19 24.57 -6.63 21.26
CA PHE A 19 24.08 -5.27 21.10
C PHE A 19 25.24 -4.36 20.66
N VAL A 20 25.32 -4.07 19.37
CA VAL A 20 26.25 -3.07 18.81
C VAL A 20 25.82 -1.67 19.26
N LYS A 21 26.38 -1.23 20.38
CA LYS A 21 26.24 0.11 20.92
C LYS A 21 27.15 1.06 20.14
N GLY A 22 26.62 1.72 19.10
CA GLY A 22 27.47 2.64 18.32
C GLY A 22 26.88 3.38 17.13
N LEU A 23 25.56 3.45 16.93
CA LEU A 23 25.01 4.38 15.92
C LEU A 23 24.96 5.79 16.53
N GLN A 24 26.01 6.57 16.27
CA GLN A 24 25.99 8.00 16.55
C GLN A 24 25.00 8.66 15.59
N ALA A 25 24.03 9.37 16.16
CA ALA A 25 23.09 10.18 15.39
C ALA A 25 23.86 11.31 14.70
N THR A 26 23.94 11.26 13.37
CA THR A 26 24.46 12.37 12.57
C THR A 26 23.44 13.52 12.61
N PRO A 27 23.85 14.76 12.94
CA PRO A 27 22.94 15.89 12.89
C PRO A 27 22.49 16.19 11.46
N PRO A 28 21.23 16.61 11.22
CA PRO A 28 20.77 17.00 9.90
C PRO A 28 21.50 18.28 9.45
N LEU A 29 21.94 18.29 8.19
CA LEU A 29 22.55 19.45 7.56
C LEU A 29 21.51 20.57 7.38
N PRO A 30 21.86 21.86 7.58
CA PRO A 30 20.97 22.97 7.30
C PRO A 30 20.75 23.08 5.79
N ILE A 31 19.47 23.16 5.39
CA ILE A 31 19.07 23.51 4.02
C ILE A 31 19.46 24.98 3.82
N ALA A 32 20.51 25.21 3.02
CA ALA A 32 20.92 26.54 2.62
C ALA A 32 19.86 27.13 1.67
N LEU A 33 19.03 27.99 2.23
CA LEU A 33 18.18 28.94 1.51
C LEU A 33 19.07 30.14 1.13
N GLY A 34 19.29 30.40 -0.17
CA GLY A 34 20.00 31.61 -0.58
C GLY A 34 20.37 31.75 -2.07
N MET A 35 19.59 32.60 -2.75
CA MET A 35 20.02 33.66 -3.70
C MET A 35 20.76 33.33 -5.02
N ALA A 36 20.08 33.65 -6.12
CA ALA A 36 20.58 34.46 -7.24
C ALA A 36 19.40 35.33 -7.72
N VAL A 37 19.35 36.66 -7.53
CA VAL A 37 20.02 37.77 -8.28
C VAL A 37 19.81 37.59 -9.80
N ALA A 38 18.77 38.16 -10.43
CA ALA A 38 18.44 39.57 -10.76
C ALA A 38 18.87 39.97 -12.19
N GLU A 39 17.95 40.71 -12.83
CA GLU A 39 18.05 41.64 -13.97
C GLU A 39 17.91 41.15 -15.41
N GLY A 40 16.94 41.76 -16.11
CA GLY A 40 16.73 41.65 -17.55
C GLY A 40 15.35 42.09 -18.03
N MET A 41 15.04 43.39 -17.94
CA MET A 41 13.88 44.07 -18.54
C MET A 41 13.88 43.98 -20.08
N SER A 42 12.70 43.85 -20.71
CA SER A 42 12.26 44.64 -21.87
C SER A 42 10.79 44.36 -22.19
N ASP A 43 10.03 45.45 -22.35
CA ASP A 43 8.60 45.61 -22.60
C ASP A 43 8.01 44.86 -23.82
N GLU A 44 6.68 44.62 -23.82
CA GLU A 44 5.73 45.39 -24.65
C GLU A 44 4.33 44.71 -24.72
N ALA A 45 3.30 45.49 -24.37
CA ALA A 45 1.91 45.47 -24.85
C ALA A 45 0.89 44.36 -24.47
N ALA A 46 0.00 44.78 -23.56
CA ALA A 46 -1.44 45.00 -23.79
C ALA A 46 -2.47 43.85 -23.78
N SER A 47 -3.55 44.15 -23.03
CA SER A 47 -4.95 43.65 -23.10
C SER A 47 -5.37 42.98 -21.79
N GLU A 48 -5.88 43.76 -20.84
CA GLU A 48 -7.32 44.03 -20.61
C GLU A 48 -8.06 42.92 -19.84
N SER A 49 -8.49 43.31 -18.63
CA SER A 49 -9.81 43.05 -18.04
C SER A 49 -10.35 41.63 -17.99
N ALA A 50 -10.40 41.07 -16.79
CA ALA A 50 -11.66 40.60 -16.21
C ALA A 50 -11.47 40.22 -14.74
N GLU A 51 -12.19 40.94 -13.88
CA GLU A 51 -12.43 40.54 -12.50
C GLU A 51 -13.33 39.29 -12.49
N GLN A 52 -12.95 38.27 -11.73
CA GLN A 52 -13.94 37.35 -11.17
C GLN A 52 -13.41 36.69 -9.91
N ALA A 53 -13.73 37.33 -8.78
CA ALA A 53 -13.89 36.63 -7.51
C ALA A 53 -15.07 35.66 -7.64
N LEU A 54 -14.84 34.37 -7.42
CA LEU A 54 -15.88 33.39 -7.05
C LEU A 54 -15.27 32.34 -6.13
N ASP A 55 -15.60 32.52 -4.86
CA ASP A 55 -16.12 31.52 -3.92
C ASP A 55 -15.58 30.10 -3.87
N ALA A 56 -15.28 29.75 -2.62
CA ALA A 56 -15.28 28.42 -2.08
C ALA A 56 -16.51 27.61 -2.50
N GLN A 57 -16.28 26.53 -3.23
CA GLN A 57 -17.15 25.35 -3.36
C GLN A 57 -16.33 24.36 -4.19
N GLY A 58 -16.10 23.11 -3.82
CA GLY A 58 -16.63 22.25 -2.79
C GLY A 58 -16.00 20.91 -3.15
N THR A 59 -15.60 20.15 -2.15
CA THR A 59 -15.05 18.81 -2.32
C THR A 59 -16.09 17.89 -2.96
N ASN A 60 -16.11 17.85 -4.29
CA ASN A 60 -16.77 16.81 -5.06
C ASN A 60 -15.92 15.53 -4.99
N SER A 61 -15.88 14.96 -3.79
CA SER A 61 -15.91 13.50 -3.65
C SER A 61 -17.19 13.04 -4.33
N ALA A 62 -17.10 12.81 -5.64
CA ALA A 62 -18.03 11.98 -6.38
C ALA A 62 -17.94 10.58 -5.76
N THR A 63 -18.62 10.42 -4.62
CA THR A 63 -19.04 9.14 -4.10
C THR A 63 -20.11 8.69 -5.09
N ALA A 64 -19.66 8.15 -6.23
CA ALA A 64 -20.43 7.15 -6.93
C ALA A 64 -20.74 6.12 -5.85
N SER A 65 -21.98 6.16 -5.37
CA SER A 65 -22.48 5.17 -4.43
C SER A 65 -22.22 3.84 -5.12
N PRO A 66 -21.31 2.99 -4.60
CA PRO A 66 -21.22 1.64 -5.11
C PRO A 66 -22.61 1.01 -4.95
N PRO A 67 -22.98 0.05 -5.81
CA PRO A 67 -24.20 -0.69 -5.62
C PRO A 67 -24.27 -1.15 -4.16
N PRO A 68 -25.46 -1.14 -3.54
CA PRO A 68 -25.59 -1.66 -2.21
C PRO A 68 -25.18 -3.15 -2.27
N SER A 69 -23.98 -3.47 -1.79
CA SER A 69 -23.70 -4.80 -1.26
C SER A 69 -24.52 -4.89 0.02
N ASP A 70 -25.84 -5.07 -0.15
CA ASP A 70 -26.75 -5.45 0.91
C ASP A 70 -26.47 -6.93 1.24
N ASP A 71 -25.28 -7.22 1.73
CA ASP A 71 -25.04 -8.47 2.42
C ASP A 71 -25.91 -8.40 3.69
N ASP A 72 -26.96 -9.22 3.74
CA ASP A 72 -27.89 -9.31 4.88
C ASP A 72 -27.14 -9.46 6.23
N LYS A 73 -25.91 -9.97 6.16
CA LYS A 73 -24.98 -10.19 7.28
C LYS A 73 -24.52 -8.92 7.99
N ASP A 74 -24.58 -7.77 7.32
CA ASP A 74 -24.04 -6.52 7.85
C ASP A 74 -25.14 -5.56 8.33
N LYS A 75 -26.42 -5.95 8.25
CA LYS A 75 -27.57 -5.09 8.58
C LYS A 75 -27.64 -4.68 10.05
N ASP A 76 -27.16 -5.53 10.95
CA ASP A 76 -27.15 -5.29 12.40
C ASP A 76 -25.92 -4.51 12.88
N LEU A 77 -24.97 -4.20 11.99
CA LEU A 77 -23.75 -3.45 12.31
C LEU A 77 -24.00 -1.93 12.34
N SER A 78 -23.12 -1.21 13.03
CA SER A 78 -23.12 0.25 13.03
C SER A 78 -22.96 0.81 11.60
N LYS A 79 -23.31 2.08 11.38
CA LYS A 79 -23.15 2.70 10.05
C LYS A 79 -21.68 2.81 9.67
N GLU A 80 -20.85 3.06 10.68
CA GLU A 80 -19.40 3.21 10.60
C GLU A 80 -18.73 1.89 10.23
N ASP A 81 -19.15 0.79 10.86
CA ASP A 81 -18.65 -0.57 10.57
C ASP A 81 -18.99 -0.99 9.15
N ARG A 82 -20.25 -0.81 8.72
CA ARG A 82 -20.67 -1.09 7.34
C ARG A 82 -19.86 -0.32 6.31
N LYS A 83 -19.59 0.97 6.58
CA LYS A 83 -18.77 1.79 5.70
C LYS A 83 -17.33 1.25 5.63
N SER A 84 -16.80 0.79 6.76
CA SER A 84 -15.47 0.21 6.86
C SER A 84 -15.37 -1.12 6.09
N ILE A 85 -16.34 -2.03 6.28
CA ILE A 85 -16.44 -3.29 5.54
C ILE A 85 -16.48 -3.02 4.03
N ARG A 86 -17.37 -2.13 3.58
CA ARG A 86 -17.48 -1.78 2.15
C ARG A 86 -16.17 -1.24 1.57
N SER A 87 -15.39 -0.49 2.35
CA SER A 87 -14.07 -0.01 1.94
C SER A 87 -13.06 -1.15 1.82
N LEU A 88 -13.08 -2.10 2.76
CA LEU A 88 -12.23 -3.28 2.73
C LEU A 88 -12.59 -4.22 1.58
N GLU A 89 -13.87 -4.44 1.30
CA GLU A 89 -14.35 -5.23 0.15
C GLU A 89 -13.86 -4.66 -1.18
N LYS A 90 -13.97 -3.33 -1.37
CA LYS A 90 -13.40 -2.65 -2.54
C LYS A 90 -11.90 -2.83 -2.65
N GLN A 91 -11.18 -2.90 -1.54
CA GLN A 91 -9.75 -3.17 -1.56
C GLN A 91 -9.48 -4.62 -1.96
N ILE A 92 -10.24 -5.59 -1.43
CA ILE A 92 -10.14 -7.00 -1.83
C ILE A 92 -10.36 -7.13 -3.34
N GLU A 93 -11.46 -6.60 -3.87
CA GLU A 93 -11.79 -6.65 -5.30
C GLU A 93 -10.65 -6.11 -6.17
N LYS A 94 -10.09 -4.95 -5.81
CA LYS A 94 -8.93 -4.36 -6.51
C LYS A 94 -7.69 -5.25 -6.50
N HIS A 95 -7.42 -5.94 -5.40
CA HIS A 95 -6.25 -6.82 -5.29
C HIS A 95 -6.47 -8.15 -6.01
N GLU A 96 -7.69 -8.68 -5.97
CA GLU A 96 -8.09 -9.86 -6.74
C GLU A 96 -8.02 -9.60 -8.24
N GLN A 97 -8.49 -8.44 -8.71
CA GLN A 97 -8.36 -8.03 -10.10
C GLN A 97 -6.89 -7.94 -10.51
N LYS A 98 -6.03 -7.30 -9.71
CA LYS A 98 -4.58 -7.27 -9.97
C LYS A 98 -3.98 -8.67 -10.05
N LEU A 99 -4.39 -9.59 -9.18
CA LEU A 99 -3.92 -10.98 -9.24
C LEU A 99 -4.37 -11.68 -10.52
N ALA A 100 -5.62 -11.48 -10.94
CA ALA A 100 -6.14 -12.01 -12.19
C ALA A 100 -5.37 -11.45 -13.40
N ASP A 101 -5.14 -10.14 -13.43
CA ASP A 101 -4.37 -9.47 -14.46
C ASP A 101 -2.93 -10.01 -14.53
N PHE A 102 -2.27 -10.21 -13.39
CA PHE A 102 -0.93 -10.79 -13.33
C PHE A 102 -0.88 -12.26 -13.78
N LYS A 103 -1.92 -13.05 -13.49
CA LYS A 103 -2.01 -14.44 -13.92
C LYS A 103 -2.24 -14.54 -15.43
N ASN A 104 -3.08 -13.67 -15.99
CA ASN A 104 -3.40 -13.64 -17.41
C ASN A 104 -2.26 -13.04 -18.25
N ASN A 105 -1.58 -12.02 -17.73
CA ASN A 105 -0.45 -11.38 -18.39
C ASN A 105 0.69 -11.16 -17.37
N PRO A 106 1.57 -12.15 -17.19
CA PRO A 106 2.71 -12.01 -16.29
C PRO A 106 3.72 -11.03 -16.91
N SER A 107 3.54 -9.74 -16.62
CA SER A 107 4.40 -8.67 -17.09
C SER A 107 5.73 -8.63 -16.33
N VAL A 108 6.81 -8.31 -17.03
CA VAL A 108 8.10 -7.95 -16.41
C VAL A 108 8.05 -6.49 -16.00
N ARG A 109 8.63 -6.15 -14.85
CA ARG A 109 8.66 -4.75 -14.40
C ARG A 109 9.57 -3.94 -15.34
N PRO A 110 9.18 -2.72 -15.74
CA PRO A 110 10.05 -1.87 -16.55
C PRO A 110 11.44 -1.71 -15.91
N GLY A 111 12.49 -1.91 -16.69
CA GLY A 111 13.90 -1.87 -16.26
C GLY A 111 14.44 -3.18 -15.67
N MET A 112 13.70 -4.29 -15.77
CA MET A 112 14.12 -5.64 -15.36
C MET A 112 14.16 -6.63 -16.54
N GLU A 113 14.06 -6.16 -17.78
CA GLU A 113 13.93 -6.99 -18.98
C GLU A 113 15.16 -7.87 -19.23
N ASP A 114 16.35 -7.36 -18.91
CA ASP A 114 17.64 -8.05 -19.12
C ASP A 114 18.06 -8.93 -17.93
N GLN A 115 17.22 -9.03 -16.90
CA GLN A 115 17.54 -9.83 -15.72
C GLN A 115 17.38 -11.33 -15.98
N PRO A 116 18.09 -12.18 -15.21
CA PRO A 116 17.88 -13.62 -15.28
C PRO A 116 16.42 -13.97 -14.98
N LYS A 117 15.90 -14.97 -15.71
CA LYS A 117 14.51 -15.43 -15.54
C LYS A 117 14.17 -15.78 -14.10
N GLU A 118 15.10 -16.36 -13.36
CA GLU A 118 14.94 -16.72 -11.95
C GLU A 118 14.65 -15.49 -11.06
N VAL A 119 15.32 -14.36 -11.33
CA VAL A 119 15.13 -13.11 -10.61
C VAL A 119 13.75 -12.54 -10.89
N ILE A 120 13.34 -12.56 -12.16
CA ILE A 120 12.02 -12.10 -12.60
C ILE A 120 10.91 -12.94 -11.94
N GLU A 121 11.05 -14.26 -11.94
CA GLU A 121 10.08 -15.17 -11.32
C GLU A 121 10.01 -15.03 -9.80
N ALA A 122 11.16 -14.88 -9.13
CA ALA A 122 11.20 -14.63 -7.68
C ALA A 122 10.48 -13.31 -7.32
N GLN A 123 10.66 -12.27 -8.13
CA GLN A 123 9.99 -11.00 -7.93
C GLN A 123 8.48 -11.11 -8.16
N ARG A 124 8.06 -11.82 -9.21
CA ARG A 124 6.63 -12.11 -9.47
C ARG A 124 6.00 -12.86 -8.31
N ALA A 125 6.65 -13.93 -7.83
CA ALA A 125 6.18 -14.71 -6.70
C ALA A 125 6.04 -13.85 -5.43
N THR A 126 6.98 -12.94 -5.19
CA THR A 126 6.90 -12.00 -4.06
C THR A 126 5.69 -11.08 -4.18
N ARG A 127 5.42 -10.56 -5.40
CA ARG A 127 4.26 -9.70 -5.65
C ARG A 127 2.94 -10.43 -5.44
N ILE A 128 2.83 -11.67 -5.93
CA ILE A 128 1.66 -12.52 -5.72
C ILE A 128 1.43 -12.74 -4.22
N ARG A 129 2.47 -13.17 -3.49
CA ARG A 129 2.39 -13.38 -2.03
C ARG A 129 1.96 -12.12 -1.28
N HIS A 130 2.43 -10.96 -1.71
CA HIS A 130 2.05 -9.69 -1.10
C HIS A 130 0.56 -9.41 -1.28
N LEU A 131 0.05 -9.49 -2.53
CA LEU A 131 -1.37 -9.27 -2.82
C LEU A 131 -2.27 -10.27 -2.05
N GLU A 132 -1.87 -11.53 -1.99
CA GLU A 132 -2.60 -12.57 -1.23
C GLU A 132 -2.61 -12.28 0.29
N THR A 133 -1.51 -11.77 0.83
CA THR A 133 -1.41 -11.41 2.25
C THR A 133 -2.28 -10.19 2.57
N GLU A 134 -2.33 -9.21 1.68
CA GLU A 134 -3.20 -8.03 1.83
C GLU A 134 -4.67 -8.42 1.79
N ILE A 135 -5.09 -9.24 0.82
CA ILE A 135 -6.46 -9.77 0.74
C ILE A 135 -6.86 -10.48 2.03
N ARG A 136 -6.00 -11.39 2.53
CA ARG A 136 -6.25 -12.10 3.79
C ARG A 136 -6.35 -11.15 4.97
N THR A 137 -5.52 -10.11 5.00
CA THR A 137 -5.56 -9.11 6.07
C THR A 137 -6.86 -8.32 6.04
N PHE A 138 -7.34 -7.92 4.86
CA PHE A 138 -8.64 -7.25 4.72
C PHE A 138 -9.80 -8.15 5.11
N GLN A 139 -9.79 -9.42 4.70
CA GLN A 139 -10.78 -10.42 5.10
C GLN A 139 -10.83 -10.58 6.63
N ASN A 140 -9.67 -10.76 7.27
CA ASN A 140 -9.59 -10.85 8.73
C ASN A 140 -10.12 -9.59 9.43
N ASN A 141 -9.91 -8.40 8.85
CA ASN A 141 -10.44 -7.17 9.41
C ASN A 141 -11.97 -7.08 9.26
N ILE A 142 -12.52 -7.53 8.14
CA ILE A 142 -13.98 -7.65 7.96
C ILE A 142 -14.56 -8.60 9.00
N ASP A 143 -13.94 -9.77 9.20
CA ASP A 143 -14.39 -10.77 10.17
C ASP A 143 -14.37 -10.23 11.60
N LYS A 144 -13.35 -9.44 11.96
CA LYS A 144 -13.28 -8.75 13.27
C LYS A 144 -14.41 -7.75 13.46
N ILE A 145 -14.67 -6.91 12.45
CA ILE A 145 -15.77 -5.93 12.49
C ILE A 145 -17.11 -6.66 12.64
N ARG A 146 -17.33 -7.73 11.88
CA ARG A 146 -18.53 -8.58 11.99
C ARG A 146 -18.65 -9.28 13.35
N GLY A 147 -17.51 -9.58 13.99
CA GLY A 147 -17.44 -10.13 15.34
C GLY A 147 -17.47 -9.10 16.48
N GLY A 148 -17.56 -7.79 16.16
CA GLY A 148 -17.60 -6.71 17.16
C GLY A 148 -16.27 -6.42 17.87
N GLN A 149 -15.14 -6.66 17.21
CA GLN A 149 -13.78 -6.44 17.73
C GLN A 149 -13.07 -5.22 17.14
#